data_AF-A0A2E0GMP4-F1
#
_entry.id   AF-A0A2E0GMP4-F1
#
_cell.length_a   1.000
_cell.length_b   1.000
_cell.length_c   1.000
_cell.angle_alpha   90.00
_cell.angle_beta   90.00
_cell.angle_gamma   90.00
#
_symmetry.space_group_name_H-M   'P 1'
#
loop_
_entity.id
_entity.type
_entity.pdbx_description
1 polymer ?
#
loop_
_entity_poly.entity_id
_entity_poly.type
_entity_poly.pdbx_seq_one_letter_code
_entity_poly.pdbx_strand_id
1 'polypeptide(L)'
;MSIEKYIEKVMSRNDLSKDEMKSAMHEIMSGAIDEPDIISFLISLKTKGESIDEIIGAAEILREMAVKIDLKTDKIVDTCGTGGDTSNTFNISTASAIVAASAGVKIAKHGNKSVSSKSGSADLLALAGYDINLSIEKAIECFDKHNLTFMFAPKYHSAMKNVAKARSMIKTRTIFNILGPLANPASADRQVLGVFDQNLMEPMSQALIALGVKKALIVHSEDGLDEISIFKDTHVLEIKDNKISKYEINANEFCSLNETIESIQVNSAEESFQMILDAFENKNIPAKEIIAINAAASIYLSEICTNLEESYKLAKEMIETGKAKKKLDDIVEFTKSIPKEKNILDEIIEYKRKEVEDRKNKMSLEALSEIDYMRSLKRDFKGALLKKLKENKPAVIAEIKRASPSKGDINLNIVPAKIAFKYEEMGAACISVLTDQKYFKGSGVILEMAKKSSSLPILRKDFIVDEYQLHESVTMGADCILLIVAALSEDEFIKLYTKAKELNLDVLVEVHDAEELVIAQKVNADIIGINNRNLKNFKVDINTCIELSKNIHEEVIIVAESGIKDSKDISLMQKNNINSFLIGETFMLSDDPVQTFKDIFSA
;
A
#
# COMPACT_ATOMS: atom_id res chain seq x y z
N MET A 1 -16.32 -19.79 23.89
CA MET A 1 -15.87 -21.11 24.43
C MET A 1 -14.35 -21.05 24.32
N SER A 2 -13.58 -22.14 24.27
CA SER A 2 -12.17 -22.00 23.90
C SER A 2 -11.93 -22.76 22.58
N ILE A 3 -11.11 -22.17 21.71
CA ILE A 3 -10.81 -22.65 20.36
C ILE A 3 -10.35 -24.11 20.32
N GLU A 4 -9.72 -24.58 21.39
CA GLU A 4 -9.18 -25.94 21.54
C GLU A 4 -10.28 -27.00 21.41
N LYS A 5 -11.49 -26.74 21.95
CA LYS A 5 -12.63 -27.66 21.82
C LYS A 5 -13.07 -27.79 20.36
N TYR A 6 -13.03 -26.71 19.59
CA TYR A 6 -13.36 -26.75 18.17
C TYR A 6 -12.29 -27.48 17.37
N ILE A 7 -11.01 -27.26 17.70
CA ILE A 7 -9.89 -28.01 17.12
C ILE A 7 -10.05 -29.51 17.36
N GLU A 8 -10.30 -29.97 18.60
CA GLU A 8 -10.48 -31.39 18.92
C GLU A 8 -11.63 -32.03 18.13
N LYS A 9 -12.75 -31.31 18.00
CA LYS A 9 -13.93 -31.77 17.28
C LYS A 9 -13.64 -31.96 15.79
N VAL A 10 -12.98 -30.99 15.16
CA VAL A 10 -12.58 -31.03 13.75
C VAL A 10 -11.50 -32.09 13.50
N MET A 11 -10.51 -32.22 14.39
CA MET A 11 -9.49 -33.28 14.34
C MET A 11 -10.11 -34.68 14.41
N SER A 12 -11.22 -34.82 15.14
CA SER A 12 -12.01 -36.05 15.22
C SER A 12 -12.93 -36.25 14.00
N ARG A 13 -12.76 -35.45 12.94
CA ARG A 13 -13.54 -35.44 11.68
C ARG A 13 -15.03 -35.18 11.87
N ASN A 14 -15.42 -34.47 12.93
CA ASN A 14 -16.80 -34.02 13.12
C ASN A 14 -16.96 -32.59 12.62
N ASP A 15 -18.07 -32.33 11.95
CA ASP A 15 -18.41 -30.98 11.48
C ASP A 15 -18.78 -30.07 12.66
N LEU A 16 -18.37 -28.81 12.55
CA LEU A 16 -18.91 -27.75 13.39
C LEU A 16 -20.28 -27.35 12.88
N SER A 17 -21.22 -27.14 13.80
CA SER A 17 -22.44 -26.41 13.47
C SER A 17 -22.10 -24.97 13.09
N LYS A 18 -23.03 -24.32 12.38
CA LYS A 18 -22.88 -22.92 11.98
C LYS A 18 -22.53 -21.98 13.16
N ASP A 19 -23.18 -22.15 14.31
CA ASP A 19 -22.94 -21.30 15.50
C ASP A 19 -21.59 -21.58 16.17
N GLU A 20 -21.14 -22.84 16.16
CA GLU A 20 -19.80 -23.20 16.62
C GLU A 20 -18.73 -22.59 15.70
N MET A 21 -18.94 -22.64 14.38
CA MET A 21 -18.01 -22.04 13.43
C MET A 21 -17.97 -20.52 13.55
N LYS A 22 -19.13 -19.87 13.74
CA LYS A 22 -19.19 -18.43 14.05
C LYS A 22 -18.36 -18.07 15.28
N SER A 23 -18.51 -18.85 16.36
CA SER A 23 -17.77 -18.65 17.60
C SER A 23 -16.26 -18.79 17.39
N ALA A 24 -15.83 -19.87 16.71
CA ALA A 24 -14.42 -20.10 16.39
C ALA A 24 -13.83 -18.98 15.53
N MET A 25 -14.55 -18.57 14.48
CA MET A 25 -14.11 -17.51 13.58
C MET A 25 -14.07 -16.14 14.26
N HIS A 26 -15.03 -15.84 15.15
CA HIS A 26 -15.00 -14.60 15.92
C HIS A 26 -13.76 -14.53 16.83
N GLU A 27 -13.45 -15.62 17.56
CA GLU A 27 -12.25 -15.70 18.40
C GLU A 27 -10.97 -15.49 17.57
N ILE A 28 -10.82 -16.20 16.44
CA ILE A 28 -9.67 -16.07 15.52
C ILE A 28 -9.57 -14.64 14.96
N MET A 29 -10.66 -14.11 14.41
CA MET A 29 -10.68 -12.82 13.71
C MET A 29 -10.59 -11.63 14.67
N SER A 30 -10.89 -11.80 15.96
CA SER A 30 -10.67 -10.78 17.00
C SER A 30 -9.20 -10.62 17.39
N GLY A 31 -8.34 -11.59 17.05
CA GLY A 31 -6.93 -11.62 17.46
C GLY A 31 -6.73 -12.14 18.89
N ALA A 32 -7.71 -12.86 19.44
CA ALA A 32 -7.64 -13.47 20.77
C ALA A 32 -6.90 -14.81 20.79
N ILE A 33 -6.60 -15.38 19.61
CA ILE A 33 -6.00 -16.71 19.46
C ILE A 33 -4.57 -16.59 18.92
N ASP A 34 -3.65 -17.34 19.50
CA ASP A 34 -2.25 -17.38 19.09
C ASP A 34 -2.05 -18.15 17.78
N GLU A 35 -0.97 -17.85 17.04
CA GLU A 35 -0.78 -18.43 15.70
C GLU A 35 -0.74 -19.98 15.63
N PRO A 36 -0.17 -20.72 16.60
CA PRO A 36 -0.18 -22.18 16.57
C PRO A 36 -1.59 -22.78 16.53
N ASP A 37 -2.54 -22.22 17.28
CA ASP A 37 -3.91 -22.72 17.34
C ASP A 37 -4.69 -22.36 16.07
N ILE A 38 -4.47 -21.16 15.52
CA ILE A 38 -5.02 -20.79 14.20
C ILE A 38 -4.54 -21.78 13.14
N ILE A 39 -3.24 -22.09 13.12
CA ILE A 39 -2.66 -23.06 12.18
C ILE A 39 -3.27 -24.45 12.38
N SER A 40 -3.35 -24.92 13.63
CA SER A 40 -3.93 -26.22 13.97
C SER A 40 -5.38 -26.32 13.51
N PHE A 41 -6.19 -25.30 13.77
CA PHE A 41 -7.58 -25.22 13.36
C PHE A 41 -7.74 -25.28 11.84
N LEU A 42 -7.02 -24.43 11.10
CA LEU A 42 -7.14 -24.33 9.64
C LEU A 42 -6.64 -25.59 8.91
N ILE A 43 -5.56 -26.21 9.37
CA ILE A 43 -5.06 -27.47 8.80
C ILE A 43 -6.02 -28.62 9.10
N SER A 44 -6.54 -28.69 10.34
CA SER A 44 -7.52 -29.71 10.72
C SER A 44 -8.79 -29.60 9.87
N LEU A 45 -9.30 -28.38 9.68
CA LEU A 45 -10.49 -28.12 8.89
C LEU A 45 -10.28 -28.52 7.43
N LYS A 46 -9.16 -28.11 6.82
CA LYS A 46 -8.77 -28.51 5.46
C LYS A 46 -8.69 -30.04 5.30
N THR A 47 -8.10 -30.73 6.27
CA THR A 47 -7.88 -32.19 6.20
C THR A 47 -9.18 -32.97 6.41
N LYS A 48 -10.11 -32.42 7.19
CA LYS A 48 -11.49 -32.92 7.30
C LYS A 48 -12.27 -32.69 6.00
N GLY A 49 -12.09 -31.53 5.39
CA GLY A 49 -12.97 -30.95 4.38
C GLY A 49 -14.00 -30.03 5.03
N GLU A 50 -14.20 -28.85 4.47
CA GLU A 50 -15.16 -27.86 4.95
C GLU A 50 -16.60 -28.30 4.63
N SER A 51 -17.47 -28.29 5.65
CA SER A 51 -18.91 -28.50 5.48
C SER A 51 -19.61 -27.19 5.08
N ILE A 52 -20.84 -27.29 4.58
CA ILE A 52 -21.65 -26.13 4.16
C ILE A 52 -21.89 -25.18 5.35
N ASP A 53 -22.25 -25.72 6.52
CA ASP A 53 -22.49 -24.93 7.73
C ASP A 53 -21.23 -24.18 8.21
N GLU A 54 -20.06 -24.78 8.06
CA GLU A 54 -18.77 -24.15 8.37
C GLU A 54 -18.46 -23.00 7.40
N ILE A 55 -18.69 -23.19 6.10
CA ILE A 55 -18.49 -22.15 5.08
C ILE A 55 -19.44 -20.97 5.35
N ILE A 56 -20.71 -21.25 5.61
CA ILE A 56 -21.72 -20.22 5.92
C ILE A 56 -21.32 -19.46 7.19
N GLY A 57 -21.06 -20.17 8.28
CA GLY A 57 -20.72 -19.55 9.57
C GLY A 57 -19.48 -18.67 9.49
N ALA A 58 -18.45 -19.11 8.74
CA ALA A 58 -17.25 -18.33 8.54
C ALA A 58 -17.47 -17.09 7.65
N ALA A 59 -18.26 -17.22 6.58
CA ALA A 59 -18.58 -16.10 5.69
C ALA A 59 -19.42 -15.03 6.41
N GLU A 60 -20.38 -15.45 7.25
CA GLU A 60 -21.19 -14.52 8.06
C GLU A 60 -20.32 -13.68 8.99
N ILE A 61 -19.34 -14.27 9.69
CA ILE A 61 -18.41 -13.52 10.54
C ILE A 61 -17.57 -12.53 9.73
N LEU A 62 -17.09 -12.91 8.54
CA LEU A 62 -16.33 -11.98 7.69
C LEU A 62 -17.17 -10.80 7.23
N ARG A 63 -18.46 -10.99 6.92
CA ARG A 63 -19.39 -9.90 6.59
C ARG A 63 -19.75 -9.04 7.80
N GLU A 64 -19.88 -9.64 8.98
CA GLU A 64 -20.18 -8.93 10.22
C GLU A 64 -19.03 -7.99 10.61
N MET A 65 -17.80 -8.46 10.51
CA MET A 65 -16.59 -7.70 10.86
C MET A 65 -16.09 -6.79 9.73
N ALA A 66 -16.67 -6.88 8.54
CA ALA A 66 -16.32 -6.01 7.42
C ALA A 66 -16.78 -4.57 7.67
N VAL A 67 -15.97 -3.62 7.22
CA VAL A 67 -16.43 -2.24 7.04
C VAL A 67 -17.47 -2.26 5.92
N LYS A 68 -18.73 -1.94 6.22
CA LYS A 68 -19.81 -2.01 5.23
C LYS A 68 -19.85 -0.75 4.36
N ILE A 69 -20.24 -0.93 3.10
CA ILE A 69 -20.57 0.17 2.18
C ILE A 69 -22.06 0.08 1.84
N ASP A 70 -22.78 1.18 2.06
CA ASP A 70 -24.21 1.28 1.77
C ASP A 70 -24.42 1.87 0.37
N LEU A 71 -24.71 1.01 -0.60
CA LEU A 71 -25.03 1.39 -1.96
C LEU A 71 -26.55 1.39 -2.11
N LYS A 72 -27.14 2.53 -2.50
CA LYS A 72 -28.59 2.76 -2.52
C LYS A 72 -29.30 2.10 -3.71
N THR A 73 -29.12 0.79 -3.88
CA THR A 73 -29.75 -0.03 -4.92
C THR A 73 -29.80 -1.49 -4.50
N ASP A 74 -30.83 -2.21 -4.94
CA ASP A 74 -31.01 -3.64 -4.74
C ASP A 74 -30.65 -4.45 -6.00
N LYS A 75 -29.78 -3.90 -6.85
CA LYS A 75 -29.29 -4.53 -8.09
C LYS A 75 -27.78 -4.59 -8.21
N ILE A 76 -27.11 -4.88 -7.10
CA ILE A 76 -25.65 -4.85 -7.02
C ILE A 76 -25.10 -6.18 -7.49
N VAL A 77 -24.23 -6.15 -8.50
CA VAL A 77 -23.53 -7.32 -9.04
C VAL A 77 -22.08 -7.31 -8.58
N ASP A 78 -21.61 -8.42 -8.03
CA ASP A 78 -20.17 -8.69 -7.83
C ASP A 78 -19.66 -9.68 -8.88
N THR A 79 -18.41 -9.50 -9.30
CA THR A 79 -17.68 -10.44 -10.15
C THR A 79 -16.38 -10.82 -9.46
N CYS A 80 -16.33 -12.04 -8.93
CA CYS A 80 -15.14 -12.52 -8.24
C CYS A 80 -15.01 -14.02 -8.40
N GLY A 81 -13.77 -14.47 -8.62
CA GLY A 81 -13.39 -15.86 -8.55
C GLY A 81 -12.87 -16.20 -7.15
N THR A 82 -12.96 -17.48 -6.79
CA THR A 82 -12.17 -18.04 -5.68
C THR A 82 -10.66 -17.89 -5.92
N GLY A 83 -10.24 -17.76 -7.19
CA GLY A 83 -8.85 -17.70 -7.61
C GLY A 83 -8.13 -19.03 -7.41
N GLY A 84 -6.94 -19.13 -8.01
CA GLY A 84 -6.14 -20.35 -7.91
C GLY A 84 -6.52 -21.41 -8.94
N ASP A 85 -7.15 -21.04 -10.04
CA ASP A 85 -6.85 -21.73 -11.28
C ASP A 85 -5.35 -21.54 -11.58
N THR A 86 -4.65 -22.59 -12.02
CA THR A 86 -3.19 -22.51 -12.31
C THR A 86 -2.93 -22.03 -13.74
N SER A 87 -3.92 -21.37 -14.33
CA SER A 87 -4.02 -21.07 -15.75
C SER A 87 -3.19 -19.85 -16.17
N ASN A 88 -2.84 -18.96 -15.23
CA ASN A 88 -2.11 -17.70 -15.47
C ASN A 88 -2.75 -16.83 -16.56
N THR A 89 -4.08 -16.82 -16.65
CA THR A 89 -4.81 -15.93 -17.56
C THR A 89 -4.72 -14.47 -17.10
N PHE A 90 -4.97 -13.54 -18.02
CA PHE A 90 -5.18 -12.13 -17.65
C PHE A 90 -6.42 -11.96 -16.76
N ASN A 91 -6.57 -10.80 -16.10
CA ASN A 91 -7.69 -10.53 -15.18
C ASN A 91 -9.06 -10.36 -15.89
N ILE A 92 -9.65 -11.48 -16.34
CA ILE A 92 -10.93 -11.55 -17.06
C ILE A 92 -12.05 -10.90 -16.23
N SER A 93 -12.30 -11.34 -14.99
CA SER A 93 -13.36 -10.75 -14.15
C SER A 93 -13.25 -9.23 -13.93
N THR A 94 -12.05 -8.65 -13.99
CA THR A 94 -11.85 -7.19 -13.85
C THR A 94 -12.22 -6.48 -15.14
N ALA A 95 -11.78 -6.99 -16.29
CA ALA A 95 -12.19 -6.46 -17.59
C ALA A 95 -13.71 -6.61 -17.81
N SER A 96 -14.28 -7.77 -17.46
CA SER A 96 -15.70 -8.04 -17.58
C SER A 96 -16.56 -7.13 -16.69
N ALA A 97 -16.08 -6.79 -15.48
CA ALA A 97 -16.72 -5.79 -14.62
C ALA A 97 -16.81 -4.42 -15.31
N ILE A 98 -15.74 -3.96 -15.96
CA ILE A 98 -15.70 -2.68 -16.68
C ILE A 98 -16.68 -2.70 -17.86
N VAL A 99 -16.69 -3.78 -18.65
CA VAL A 99 -17.61 -3.95 -19.78
C VAL A 99 -19.07 -3.96 -19.29
N ALA A 100 -19.38 -4.74 -18.25
CA ALA A 100 -20.73 -4.78 -17.66
C ALA A 100 -21.16 -3.39 -17.13
N ALA A 101 -20.28 -2.66 -16.46
CA ALA A 101 -20.58 -1.31 -15.97
C ALA A 101 -20.83 -0.31 -17.12
N SER A 102 -20.14 -0.47 -18.26
CA SER A 102 -20.39 0.32 -19.46
C SER A 102 -21.74 0.02 -20.12
N ALA A 103 -22.27 -1.20 -19.94
CA ALA A 103 -23.62 -1.59 -20.31
C ALA A 103 -24.71 -1.13 -19.31
N GLY A 104 -24.33 -0.51 -18.18
CA GLY A 104 -25.25 0.00 -17.16
C GLY A 104 -25.41 -0.90 -15.92
N VAL A 105 -24.68 -2.01 -15.84
CA VAL A 105 -24.72 -2.89 -14.66
C VAL A 105 -24.10 -2.19 -13.46
N LYS A 106 -24.76 -2.28 -12.30
CA LYS A 106 -24.30 -1.72 -11.04
C LYS A 106 -23.30 -2.67 -10.35
N ILE A 107 -22.01 -2.49 -10.64
CA ILE A 107 -20.92 -3.36 -10.19
C ILE A 107 -20.29 -2.85 -8.89
N ALA A 108 -20.29 -3.70 -7.86
CA ALA A 108 -19.50 -3.49 -6.64
C ALA A 108 -18.48 -4.62 -6.52
N LYS A 109 -17.33 -4.44 -7.19
CA LYS A 109 -16.32 -5.48 -7.32
C LYS A 109 -15.49 -5.59 -6.05
N HIS A 110 -15.52 -6.75 -5.40
CA HIS A 110 -14.61 -7.07 -4.30
C HIS A 110 -13.34 -7.72 -4.85
N GLY A 111 -12.16 -7.24 -4.43
CA GLY A 111 -10.91 -7.78 -4.95
C GLY A 111 -9.69 -7.50 -4.09
N ASN A 112 -8.60 -8.19 -4.41
CA ASN A 112 -7.34 -8.11 -3.68
C ASN A 112 -6.15 -8.06 -4.64
N LYS A 113 -4.95 -7.79 -4.10
CA LYS A 113 -3.69 -8.02 -4.80
C LYS A 113 -3.45 -9.51 -4.97
N SER A 114 -2.64 -9.88 -5.95
CA SER A 114 -2.33 -11.28 -6.16
C SER A 114 -1.57 -11.91 -4.99
N VAL A 115 -1.95 -13.15 -4.66
CA VAL A 115 -1.18 -14.05 -3.78
C VAL A 115 -0.58 -15.24 -4.56
N SER A 116 -1.24 -15.68 -5.65
CA SER A 116 -0.87 -16.86 -6.44
C SER A 116 -0.86 -16.67 -7.96
N SER A 117 -1.64 -15.73 -8.50
CA SER A 117 -1.66 -15.40 -9.94
C SER A 117 -0.56 -14.39 -10.30
N LYS A 118 -0.27 -14.19 -11.58
CA LYS A 118 0.69 -13.17 -12.03
C LYS A 118 0.12 -11.75 -12.07
N SER A 119 -1.19 -11.60 -11.86
CA SER A 119 -1.88 -10.31 -11.84
C SER A 119 -3.12 -10.41 -10.93
N GLY A 120 -3.25 -9.54 -9.94
CA GLY A 120 -4.48 -9.41 -9.13
C GLY A 120 -5.32 -8.23 -9.60
N SER A 121 -6.64 -8.27 -9.33
CA SER A 121 -7.56 -7.17 -9.69
C SER A 121 -7.11 -5.80 -9.17
N ALA A 122 -6.59 -5.73 -7.93
CA ALA A 122 -6.07 -4.49 -7.36
C ALA A 122 -4.77 -4.02 -8.05
N ASP A 123 -3.90 -4.95 -8.44
CA ASP A 123 -2.64 -4.63 -9.13
C ASP A 123 -2.93 -4.07 -10.53
N LEU A 124 -3.89 -4.68 -11.24
CA LEU A 124 -4.32 -4.23 -12.56
C LEU A 124 -4.97 -2.85 -12.53
N LEU A 125 -5.87 -2.61 -11.58
CA LEU A 125 -6.52 -1.31 -11.42
C LEU A 125 -5.50 -0.21 -11.04
N ALA A 126 -4.55 -0.52 -10.16
CA ALA A 126 -3.47 0.41 -9.83
C ALA A 126 -2.62 0.76 -11.05
N LEU A 127 -2.28 -0.22 -11.89
CA LEU A 127 -1.57 0.01 -13.17
C LEU A 127 -2.37 0.88 -14.15
N ALA A 128 -3.69 0.69 -14.21
CA ALA A 128 -4.58 1.54 -14.99
C ALA A 128 -4.64 2.98 -14.45
N GLY A 129 -4.13 3.22 -13.24
CA GLY A 129 -4.16 4.51 -12.55
C GLY A 129 -5.40 4.75 -11.70
N TYR A 130 -6.22 3.72 -11.46
CA TYR A 130 -7.32 3.77 -10.51
C TYR A 130 -6.79 3.84 -9.08
N ASP A 131 -7.27 4.77 -8.26
CA ASP A 131 -6.93 4.79 -6.84
C ASP A 131 -7.70 3.69 -6.08
N ILE A 132 -7.03 2.56 -5.82
CA ILE A 132 -7.61 1.43 -5.08
C ILE A 132 -7.91 1.73 -3.60
N ASN A 133 -7.49 2.90 -3.08
CA ASN A 133 -7.63 3.28 -1.68
C ASN A 133 -8.73 4.32 -1.42
N LEU A 134 -9.68 4.52 -2.35
CA LEU A 134 -10.82 5.43 -2.19
C LEU A 134 -11.46 5.33 -0.80
N SER A 135 -11.72 6.46 -0.14
CA SER A 135 -12.57 6.49 1.07
C SER A 135 -13.95 5.90 0.77
N ILE A 136 -14.70 5.52 1.80
CA ILE A 136 -16.03 4.90 1.61
C ILE A 136 -16.95 5.84 0.85
N GLU A 137 -16.94 7.13 1.21
CA GLU A 137 -17.74 8.18 0.58
C GLU A 137 -17.41 8.29 -0.91
N LYS A 138 -16.12 8.21 -1.25
CA LYS A 138 -15.64 8.29 -2.63
C LYS A 138 -15.87 7.02 -3.42
N ALA A 139 -15.84 5.85 -2.77
CA ALA A 139 -16.24 4.59 -3.37
C ALA A 139 -17.73 4.59 -3.72
N ILE A 140 -18.59 5.14 -2.87
CA ILE A 140 -20.03 5.35 -3.15
C ILE A 140 -20.20 6.33 -4.31
N GLU A 141 -19.50 7.47 -4.29
CA GLU A 141 -19.60 8.47 -5.37
C GLU A 141 -19.15 7.90 -6.73
N CYS A 142 -18.09 7.08 -6.74
CA CYS A 142 -17.63 6.36 -7.94
C CYS A 142 -18.72 5.42 -8.46
N PHE A 143 -19.33 4.63 -7.56
CA PHE A 143 -20.40 3.71 -7.92
C PHE A 143 -21.61 4.43 -8.52
N ASP A 144 -22.06 5.51 -7.88
CA ASP A 144 -23.24 6.27 -8.31
C ASP A 144 -23.04 6.89 -9.69
N LYS A 145 -21.84 7.45 -9.95
CA LYS A 145 -21.51 8.11 -11.22
C LYS A 145 -21.19 7.14 -12.35
N HIS A 146 -20.44 6.08 -12.07
CA HIS A 146 -19.84 5.25 -13.10
C HIS A 146 -20.42 3.84 -13.19
N ASN A 147 -21.34 3.46 -12.28
CA ASN A 147 -21.87 2.11 -12.11
C ASN A 147 -20.82 1.07 -11.68
N LEU A 148 -19.63 1.50 -11.28
CA LEU A 148 -18.57 0.62 -10.82
C LEU A 148 -17.86 1.24 -9.63
N THR A 149 -17.63 0.43 -8.61
CA THR A 149 -16.66 0.73 -7.55
C THR A 149 -15.86 -0.50 -7.21
N PHE A 150 -14.60 -0.29 -6.83
CA PHE A 150 -13.70 -1.35 -6.40
C PHE A 150 -13.50 -1.29 -4.88
N MET A 151 -13.74 -2.41 -4.23
CA MET A 151 -13.54 -2.58 -2.79
C MET A 151 -12.27 -3.39 -2.55
N PHE A 152 -11.20 -2.71 -2.15
CA PHE A 152 -9.92 -3.36 -1.88
C PHE A 152 -9.95 -4.14 -0.55
N ALA A 153 -9.92 -5.47 -0.61
CA ALA A 153 -10.19 -6.37 0.50
C ALA A 153 -9.45 -6.03 1.81
N PRO A 154 -8.14 -5.69 1.84
CA PRO A 154 -7.44 -5.34 3.07
C PRO A 154 -7.98 -4.09 3.78
N LYS A 155 -8.59 -3.16 3.04
CA LYS A 155 -9.23 -1.96 3.60
C LYS A 155 -10.55 -2.29 4.28
N TYR A 156 -11.34 -3.18 3.68
CA TYR A 156 -12.68 -3.51 4.15
C TYR A 156 -12.69 -4.65 5.17
N HIS A 157 -11.71 -5.55 5.14
CA HIS A 157 -11.57 -6.69 6.06
C HIS A 157 -10.32 -6.57 6.94
N SER A 158 -10.20 -5.48 7.70
CA SER A 158 -9.01 -5.20 8.53
C SER A 158 -8.69 -6.31 9.55
N ALA A 159 -9.70 -7.07 10.01
CA ALA A 159 -9.55 -8.21 10.89
C ALA A 159 -8.71 -9.37 10.26
N MET A 160 -8.59 -9.43 8.93
CA MET A 160 -7.78 -10.43 8.23
C MET A 160 -6.29 -10.35 8.58
N LYS A 161 -5.81 -9.22 9.13
CA LYS A 161 -4.43 -9.09 9.63
C LYS A 161 -4.10 -10.12 10.72
N ASN A 162 -5.11 -10.53 11.50
CA ASN A 162 -4.95 -11.45 12.62
C ASN A 162 -4.66 -12.89 12.16
N VAL A 163 -5.04 -13.24 10.93
CA VAL A 163 -4.77 -14.57 10.34
C VAL A 163 -3.66 -14.55 9.28
N ALA A 164 -3.16 -13.37 8.91
CA ALA A 164 -2.22 -13.22 7.80
C ALA A 164 -0.93 -14.02 8.01
N LYS A 165 -0.35 -13.97 9.21
CA LYS A 165 0.88 -14.69 9.55
C LYS A 165 0.68 -16.21 9.54
N ALA A 166 -0.39 -16.70 10.17
CA ALA A 166 -0.75 -18.12 10.15
C ALA A 166 -0.94 -18.64 8.72
N ARG A 167 -1.70 -17.91 7.89
CA ARG A 167 -1.90 -18.26 6.46
C ARG A 167 -0.59 -18.30 5.68
N SER A 168 0.30 -17.34 5.92
CA SER A 168 1.63 -17.32 5.29
C SER A 168 2.50 -18.53 5.69
N MET A 169 2.32 -19.06 6.89
CA MET A 169 3.05 -20.25 7.37
C MET A 169 2.49 -21.56 6.79
N ILE A 170 1.17 -21.66 6.61
CA ILE A 170 0.49 -22.87 6.09
C ILE A 170 0.90 -23.18 4.64
N LYS A 171 1.16 -22.16 3.81
CA LYS A 171 1.62 -22.28 2.40
C LYS A 171 0.74 -23.20 1.52
N THR A 172 -0.52 -23.41 1.90
CA THR A 172 -1.52 -24.15 1.12
C THR A 172 -2.90 -23.51 1.29
N ARG A 173 -3.86 -23.90 0.44
CA ARG A 173 -5.23 -23.37 0.48
C ARG A 173 -5.94 -23.78 1.75
N THR A 174 -6.75 -22.89 2.30
CA THR A 174 -7.62 -23.13 3.46
C THR A 174 -9.00 -22.60 3.14
N ILE A 175 -9.97 -22.75 4.05
CA ILE A 175 -11.29 -22.10 3.95
C ILE A 175 -11.21 -20.62 3.53
N PHE A 176 -10.19 -19.86 3.98
CA PHE A 176 -10.02 -18.45 3.59
C PHE A 176 -9.82 -18.21 2.08
N ASN A 177 -9.46 -19.23 1.30
CA ASN A 177 -9.37 -19.13 -0.16
C ASN A 177 -10.75 -19.13 -0.83
N ILE A 178 -11.76 -19.75 -0.21
CA ILE A 178 -13.13 -19.77 -0.75
C ILE A 178 -14.02 -18.68 -0.12
N LEU A 179 -13.61 -18.11 1.02
CA LEU A 179 -14.41 -17.09 1.71
C LEU A 179 -14.39 -15.69 1.06
N GLY A 180 -13.35 -15.35 0.30
CA GLY A 180 -13.21 -14.02 -0.30
C GLY A 180 -14.43 -13.57 -1.12
N PRO A 181 -14.89 -14.41 -2.08
CA PRO A 181 -16.12 -14.15 -2.82
C PRO A 181 -17.40 -14.05 -1.98
N LEU A 182 -17.45 -14.74 -0.84
CA LEU A 182 -18.63 -14.73 0.02
C LEU A 182 -18.72 -13.48 0.90
N ALA A 183 -17.67 -12.68 0.98
CA ALA A 183 -17.53 -11.60 1.96
C ALA A 183 -17.68 -10.19 1.37
N ASN A 184 -18.36 -10.01 0.23
CA ASN A 184 -18.53 -8.70 -0.41
C ASN A 184 -19.03 -7.61 0.58
N PRO A 185 -18.28 -6.51 0.80
CA PRO A 185 -18.64 -5.46 1.78
C PRO A 185 -19.91 -4.66 1.44
N ALA A 186 -20.33 -4.65 0.18
CA ALA A 186 -21.54 -3.99 -0.30
C ALA A 186 -22.79 -4.88 -0.18
N SER A 187 -22.65 -6.11 0.33
CA SER A 187 -23.74 -7.09 0.39
C SER A 187 -24.42 -7.28 -0.97
N ALA A 188 -23.61 -7.45 -2.03
CA ALA A 188 -24.10 -7.68 -3.37
C ALA A 188 -25.15 -8.81 -3.39
N ASP A 189 -26.33 -8.52 -3.95
CA ASP A 189 -27.44 -9.47 -4.01
C ASP A 189 -27.46 -10.27 -5.32
N ARG A 190 -26.53 -9.96 -6.23
CA ARG A 190 -26.23 -10.69 -7.45
C ARG A 190 -24.74 -10.99 -7.57
N GLN A 191 -24.38 -12.16 -8.09
CA GLN A 191 -22.96 -12.53 -8.18
C GLN A 191 -22.64 -13.48 -9.33
N VAL A 192 -21.58 -13.18 -10.08
CA VAL A 192 -20.89 -14.17 -10.92
C VAL A 192 -19.73 -14.70 -10.11
N LEU A 193 -19.75 -16.01 -9.81
CA LEU A 193 -18.79 -16.68 -8.96
C LEU A 193 -18.06 -17.79 -9.70
N GLY A 194 -16.79 -17.56 -9.96
CA GLY A 194 -15.87 -18.58 -10.43
C GLY A 194 -15.40 -19.51 -9.31
N VAL A 195 -15.43 -20.83 -9.54
CA VAL A 195 -14.76 -21.80 -8.66
C VAL A 195 -13.69 -22.60 -9.40
N PHE A 196 -12.51 -22.76 -8.78
CA PHE A 196 -11.41 -23.53 -9.36
C PHE A 196 -11.62 -25.06 -9.32
N ASP A 197 -12.59 -25.54 -8.54
CA ASP A 197 -12.91 -26.96 -8.36
C ASP A 197 -14.43 -27.13 -8.45
N GLN A 198 -14.88 -28.00 -9.35
CA GLN A 198 -16.30 -28.31 -9.55
C GLN A 198 -17.01 -28.75 -8.26
N ASN A 199 -16.31 -29.40 -7.33
CA ASN A 199 -16.89 -29.84 -6.05
C ASN A 199 -17.27 -28.68 -5.13
N LEU A 200 -16.72 -27.49 -5.35
CA LEU A 200 -17.07 -26.28 -4.61
C LEU A 200 -18.34 -25.61 -5.13
N MET A 201 -18.84 -25.97 -6.31
CA MET A 201 -20.01 -25.30 -6.90
C MET A 201 -21.23 -25.37 -5.98
N GLU A 202 -21.55 -26.56 -5.45
CA GLU A 202 -22.72 -26.77 -4.58
C GLU A 202 -22.54 -26.14 -3.18
N PRO A 203 -21.42 -26.32 -2.45
CA PRO A 203 -21.21 -25.63 -1.18
C PRO A 203 -21.28 -24.10 -1.31
N MET A 204 -20.72 -23.55 -2.37
CA MET A 204 -20.72 -22.10 -2.60
C MET A 204 -22.12 -21.60 -2.97
N SER A 205 -22.90 -22.34 -3.76
CA SER A 205 -24.27 -21.94 -4.10
C SER A 205 -25.17 -21.89 -2.85
N GLN A 206 -25.07 -22.90 -1.99
CA GLN A 206 -25.80 -22.94 -0.72
C GLN A 206 -25.37 -21.81 0.22
N ALA A 207 -24.07 -21.50 0.27
CA ALA A 207 -23.57 -20.38 1.06
C ALA A 207 -24.11 -19.04 0.55
N LEU A 208 -24.15 -18.82 -0.77
CA LEU A 208 -24.72 -17.60 -1.36
C LEU A 208 -26.20 -17.42 -1.01
N ILE A 209 -27.01 -18.48 -1.09
CA ILE A 209 -28.42 -18.45 -0.67
C ILE A 209 -28.55 -18.08 0.81
N ALA A 210 -27.78 -18.74 1.69
CA ALA A 210 -27.81 -18.46 3.13
C ALA A 210 -27.39 -17.03 3.47
N LEU A 211 -26.51 -16.44 2.67
CA LEU A 211 -26.03 -15.07 2.78
C LEU A 211 -26.95 -14.03 2.11
N GLY A 212 -28.10 -14.44 1.58
CA GLY A 212 -29.13 -13.56 1.02
C GLY A 212 -28.94 -13.15 -0.43
N VAL A 213 -28.07 -13.83 -1.19
CA VAL A 213 -27.91 -13.58 -2.63
C VAL A 213 -29.13 -14.11 -3.38
N LYS A 214 -29.77 -13.24 -4.17
CA LYS A 214 -31.02 -13.54 -4.87
C LYS A 214 -30.78 -14.22 -6.21
N LYS A 215 -29.73 -13.82 -6.92
CA LYS A 215 -29.35 -14.40 -8.21
C LYS A 215 -27.85 -14.59 -8.33
N ALA A 216 -27.41 -15.73 -8.83
CA ALA A 216 -25.99 -15.93 -9.07
C ALA A 216 -25.75 -16.94 -10.17
N LEU A 217 -24.59 -16.84 -10.81
CA LEU A 217 -24.04 -17.88 -11.67
C LEU A 217 -22.75 -18.37 -11.03
N ILE A 218 -22.75 -19.62 -10.56
CA ILE A 218 -21.55 -20.29 -10.11
C ILE A 218 -21.02 -21.10 -11.28
N VAL A 219 -19.79 -20.84 -11.70
CA VAL A 219 -19.21 -21.36 -12.94
C VAL A 219 -17.89 -22.10 -12.71
N HIS A 220 -17.69 -23.18 -13.48
CA HIS A 220 -16.45 -23.92 -13.57
C HIS A 220 -16.33 -24.51 -14.97
N SER A 221 -15.26 -24.17 -15.70
CA SER A 221 -15.05 -24.65 -17.06
C SER A 221 -14.28 -25.98 -17.10
N GLU A 222 -14.48 -26.77 -18.16
CA GLU A 222 -13.79 -28.07 -18.29
C GLU A 222 -12.27 -27.95 -18.52
N ASP A 223 -11.79 -26.79 -18.97
CA ASP A 223 -10.36 -26.45 -19.02
C ASP A 223 -9.81 -25.95 -17.66
N GLY A 224 -10.64 -25.93 -16.61
CA GLY A 224 -10.25 -25.67 -15.23
C GLY A 224 -10.19 -24.21 -14.83
N LEU A 225 -10.76 -23.30 -15.64
CA LEU A 225 -10.91 -21.89 -15.28
C LEU A 225 -12.00 -21.71 -14.23
N ASP A 226 -11.80 -20.72 -13.37
CA ASP A 226 -12.85 -20.16 -12.53
C ASP A 226 -13.58 -18.99 -13.26
N GLU A 227 -13.81 -19.15 -14.56
CA GLU A 227 -14.48 -18.19 -15.44
C GLU A 227 -15.29 -18.98 -16.50
N ILE A 228 -16.16 -18.32 -17.27
CA ILE A 228 -16.81 -18.92 -18.44
C ILE A 228 -15.77 -18.99 -19.58
N SER A 229 -15.46 -20.19 -20.04
CA SER A 229 -14.47 -20.41 -21.11
C SER A 229 -15.09 -20.20 -22.51
N ILE A 230 -14.25 -19.80 -23.46
CA ILE A 230 -14.54 -19.77 -24.90
C ILE A 230 -13.86 -20.94 -25.65
N PHE A 231 -13.12 -21.79 -24.94
CA PHE A 231 -12.37 -22.92 -25.51
C PHE A 231 -13.00 -24.27 -25.18
N LYS A 232 -13.69 -24.35 -24.04
CA LYS A 232 -14.36 -25.54 -23.51
C LYS A 232 -15.70 -25.20 -22.90
N ASP A 233 -16.53 -26.23 -22.72
CA ASP A 233 -17.84 -26.08 -22.11
C ASP A 233 -17.70 -25.70 -20.63
N THR A 234 -18.69 -24.98 -20.11
CA THR A 234 -18.70 -24.47 -18.74
C THR A 234 -19.90 -24.99 -17.98
N HIS A 235 -19.67 -25.66 -16.86
CA HIS A 235 -20.74 -26.06 -15.95
C HIS A 235 -21.25 -24.86 -15.17
N VAL A 236 -22.57 -24.75 -15.03
CA VAL A 236 -23.21 -23.64 -14.34
C VAL A 236 -24.21 -24.14 -13.31
N LEU A 237 -24.13 -23.61 -12.08
CA LEU A 237 -25.24 -23.59 -11.14
C LEU A 237 -25.81 -22.17 -11.09
N GLU A 238 -27.05 -22.02 -11.50
CA GLU A 238 -27.77 -20.76 -11.45
C GLU A 238 -28.67 -20.71 -10.23
N ILE A 239 -28.52 -19.66 -9.43
CA ILE A 239 -29.45 -19.29 -8.36
C ILE A 239 -30.46 -18.29 -8.92
N LYS A 240 -31.74 -18.57 -8.73
CA LYS A 240 -32.86 -17.64 -8.93
C LYS A 240 -33.91 -17.87 -7.86
N ASP A 241 -34.20 -16.85 -7.05
CA ASP A 241 -35.26 -16.90 -6.02
C ASP A 241 -35.12 -18.14 -5.10
N ASN A 242 -33.90 -18.37 -4.60
CA ASN A 242 -33.50 -19.52 -3.76
C ASN A 242 -33.65 -20.90 -4.42
N LYS A 243 -33.85 -20.98 -5.74
CA LYS A 243 -33.81 -22.22 -6.51
C LYS A 243 -32.51 -22.33 -7.28
N ILE A 244 -31.95 -23.54 -7.30
CA ILE A 244 -30.75 -23.88 -8.06
C ILE A 244 -31.16 -24.65 -9.30
N SER A 245 -30.71 -24.19 -10.47
CA SER A 245 -30.78 -24.95 -11.73
C SER A 245 -29.39 -25.22 -12.26
N LYS A 246 -29.17 -26.43 -12.79
CA LYS A 246 -27.90 -26.85 -13.37
C LYS A 246 -28.03 -26.93 -14.90
N TYR A 247 -27.07 -26.35 -15.60
CA TYR A 247 -26.93 -26.47 -17.05
C TYR A 247 -25.47 -26.27 -17.47
N GLU A 248 -25.21 -26.38 -18.77
CA GLU A 248 -23.90 -26.16 -19.37
C GLU A 248 -23.99 -25.03 -20.40
N ILE A 249 -22.96 -24.20 -20.46
CA ILE A 249 -22.74 -23.23 -21.52
C ILE A 249 -21.78 -23.88 -22.52
N ASN A 250 -22.23 -24.08 -23.76
CA ASN A 250 -21.36 -24.57 -24.81
C ASN A 250 -20.59 -23.41 -25.44
N ALA A 251 -19.25 -23.49 -25.46
CA ALA A 251 -18.42 -22.40 -25.96
C ALA A 251 -18.73 -22.04 -27.43
N ASN A 252 -19.02 -23.06 -28.25
CA ASN A 252 -19.25 -22.89 -29.69
C ASN A 252 -20.56 -22.16 -30.02
N GLU A 253 -21.51 -22.07 -29.09
CA GLU A 253 -22.73 -21.28 -29.27
C GLU A 253 -22.46 -19.77 -29.29
N PHE A 254 -21.37 -19.33 -28.67
CA PHE A 254 -21.01 -17.92 -28.54
C PHE A 254 -19.81 -17.54 -29.41
N CYS A 255 -18.82 -18.42 -29.49
CA CYS A 255 -17.56 -18.16 -30.16
C CYS A 255 -16.98 -19.44 -30.75
N SER A 256 -16.69 -19.44 -32.05
CA SER A 256 -16.01 -20.55 -32.73
C SER A 256 -14.61 -20.12 -33.16
N LEU A 257 -13.68 -20.08 -32.20
CA LEU A 257 -12.27 -19.84 -32.45
C LEU A 257 -11.49 -21.15 -32.43
N ASN A 258 -10.54 -21.30 -33.35
CA ASN A 258 -9.56 -22.39 -33.32
C ASN A 258 -8.33 -21.97 -32.50
N GLU A 259 -8.56 -21.48 -31.29
CA GLU A 259 -7.51 -21.08 -30.34
C GLU A 259 -7.64 -21.87 -29.05
N THR A 260 -6.64 -21.76 -28.19
CA THR A 260 -6.55 -22.46 -26.92
C THR A 260 -6.24 -21.48 -25.79
N ILE A 261 -6.31 -21.95 -24.55
CA ILE A 261 -6.09 -21.14 -23.33
C ILE A 261 -4.74 -20.40 -23.33
N GLU A 262 -3.72 -20.93 -24.01
CA GLU A 262 -2.40 -20.30 -24.15
C GLU A 262 -2.45 -18.92 -24.80
N SER A 263 -3.47 -18.64 -25.63
CA SER A 263 -3.67 -17.33 -26.29
C SER A 263 -3.98 -16.18 -25.32
N ILE A 264 -4.40 -16.50 -24.11
CA ILE A 264 -4.83 -15.53 -23.09
C ILE A 264 -3.97 -15.59 -21.81
N GLN A 265 -2.84 -16.30 -21.84
CA GLN A 265 -1.91 -16.38 -20.72
C GLN A 265 -1.00 -15.15 -20.66
N VAL A 266 -0.68 -14.73 -19.44
CA VAL A 266 0.18 -13.57 -19.15
C VAL A 266 1.13 -13.87 -18.00
N ASN A 267 2.30 -13.24 -18.04
CA ASN A 267 3.37 -13.44 -17.05
C ASN A 267 3.50 -12.31 -16.03
N SER A 268 2.81 -11.19 -16.26
CA SER A 268 2.84 -10.02 -15.39
C SER A 268 1.51 -9.26 -15.38
N ALA A 269 1.37 -8.33 -14.43
CA ALA A 269 0.22 -7.45 -14.37
C ALA A 269 0.21 -6.43 -15.53
N GLU A 270 1.39 -6.04 -16.03
CA GLU A 270 1.55 -5.17 -17.20
C GLU A 270 1.09 -5.88 -18.48
N GLU A 271 1.48 -7.14 -18.69
CA GLU A 271 0.99 -7.96 -19.82
C GLU A 271 -0.52 -8.16 -19.72
N SER A 272 -1.04 -8.45 -18.51
CA SER A 272 -2.49 -8.53 -18.27
C SER A 272 -3.20 -7.24 -18.65
N PHE A 273 -2.65 -6.08 -18.29
CA PHE A 273 -3.27 -4.79 -18.58
C PHE A 273 -3.22 -4.48 -20.09
N GLN A 274 -2.08 -4.72 -20.74
CA GLN A 274 -1.95 -4.53 -22.18
C GLN A 274 -2.92 -5.41 -22.98
N MET A 275 -3.10 -6.68 -22.58
CA MET A 275 -4.04 -7.59 -23.24
C MET A 275 -5.49 -7.10 -23.13
N ILE A 276 -5.88 -6.51 -22.00
CA ILE A 276 -7.21 -5.89 -21.83
C ILE A 276 -7.37 -4.67 -22.72
N LEU A 277 -6.35 -3.82 -22.83
CA LEU A 277 -6.38 -2.66 -23.74
C LEU A 277 -6.51 -3.14 -25.20
N ASP A 278 -5.75 -4.14 -25.60
CA ASP A 278 -5.82 -4.72 -26.94
C ASP A 278 -7.20 -5.33 -27.21
N ALA A 279 -7.83 -5.98 -26.23
CA ALA A 279 -9.20 -6.46 -26.34
C ALA A 279 -10.21 -5.31 -26.51
N PHE A 280 -10.09 -4.26 -25.69
CA PHE A 280 -10.94 -3.05 -25.77
C PHE A 280 -10.76 -2.24 -27.05
N GLU A 281 -9.60 -2.38 -27.70
CA GLU A 281 -9.30 -1.80 -29.01
C GLU A 281 -9.61 -2.75 -30.18
N ASN A 282 -10.21 -3.91 -29.92
CA ASN A 282 -10.55 -4.94 -30.91
C ASN A 282 -9.33 -5.54 -31.65
N LYS A 283 -8.15 -5.50 -31.03
CA LYS A 283 -6.89 -6.04 -31.56
C LYS A 283 -6.61 -7.47 -31.14
N ASN A 284 -7.11 -7.89 -29.97
CA ASN A 284 -6.98 -9.27 -29.46
C ASN A 284 -8.36 -9.94 -29.40
N ILE A 285 -8.64 -10.84 -30.35
CA ILE A 285 -9.96 -11.46 -30.53
C ILE A 285 -10.28 -12.46 -29.40
N PRO A 286 -9.42 -13.43 -29.04
CA PRO A 286 -9.69 -14.34 -27.91
C PRO A 286 -9.96 -13.59 -26.60
N ALA A 287 -9.12 -12.61 -26.27
CA ALA A 287 -9.31 -11.80 -25.06
C ALA A 287 -10.64 -11.02 -25.12
N LYS A 288 -11.01 -10.45 -26.26
CA LYS A 288 -12.30 -9.77 -26.45
C LYS A 288 -13.49 -10.71 -26.20
N GLU A 289 -13.49 -11.88 -26.83
CA GLU A 289 -14.64 -12.80 -26.76
C GLU A 289 -14.80 -13.40 -25.34
N ILE A 290 -13.69 -13.74 -24.66
CA ILE A 290 -13.76 -14.25 -23.28
C ILE A 290 -14.19 -13.18 -22.27
N ILE A 291 -13.77 -11.92 -22.46
CA ILE A 291 -14.26 -10.79 -21.66
C ILE A 291 -15.77 -10.61 -21.88
N ALA A 292 -16.23 -10.70 -23.14
CA ALA A 292 -17.61 -10.49 -23.50
C ALA A 292 -18.55 -11.54 -22.89
N ILE A 293 -18.21 -12.82 -22.90
CA ILE A 293 -19.07 -13.87 -22.32
C ILE A 293 -19.15 -13.78 -20.79
N ASN A 294 -18.05 -13.44 -20.13
CA ASN A 294 -18.04 -13.22 -18.68
C ASN A 294 -18.76 -11.92 -18.28
N ALA A 295 -18.68 -10.87 -19.11
CA ALA A 295 -19.49 -9.66 -18.92
C ALA A 295 -20.98 -9.92 -19.16
N ALA A 296 -21.31 -10.78 -20.13
CA ALA A 296 -22.69 -11.18 -20.44
C ALA A 296 -23.38 -11.81 -19.22
N ALA A 297 -22.67 -12.65 -18.45
CA ALA A 297 -23.18 -13.22 -17.21
C ALA A 297 -23.61 -12.13 -16.21
N SER A 298 -22.83 -11.06 -16.07
CA SER A 298 -23.14 -9.93 -15.19
C SER A 298 -24.32 -9.10 -15.70
N ILE A 299 -24.37 -8.84 -17.01
CA ILE A 299 -25.49 -8.14 -17.67
C ILE A 299 -26.79 -8.91 -17.51
N TYR A 300 -26.75 -10.23 -17.71
CA TYR A 300 -27.88 -11.11 -17.54
C TYR A 300 -28.39 -11.11 -16.08
N LEU A 301 -27.51 -11.26 -15.09
CA LEU A 301 -27.90 -11.22 -13.67
C LEU A 301 -28.50 -9.87 -13.26
N SER A 302 -28.05 -8.78 -13.89
CA SER A 302 -28.58 -7.42 -13.67
C SER A 302 -30.00 -7.20 -14.23
N GLU A 303 -30.49 -8.13 -15.06
CA GLU A 303 -31.79 -8.09 -15.75
C GLU A 303 -31.90 -6.97 -16.79
N ILE A 304 -30.77 -6.45 -17.28
CA ILE A 304 -30.75 -5.53 -18.44
C ILE A 304 -31.16 -6.28 -19.72
N CYS A 305 -30.77 -7.55 -19.83
CA CYS A 305 -31.14 -8.45 -20.91
C CYS A 305 -31.87 -9.68 -20.36
N THR A 306 -32.66 -10.35 -21.20
CA THR A 306 -33.52 -11.46 -20.76
C THR A 306 -32.80 -12.80 -20.74
N ASN A 307 -31.74 -12.93 -21.53
CA ASN A 307 -30.97 -14.16 -21.70
C ASN A 307 -29.48 -13.86 -21.96
N LEU A 308 -28.66 -14.91 -21.89
CA LEU A 308 -27.21 -14.79 -22.03
C LEU A 308 -26.77 -14.41 -23.45
N GLU A 309 -27.51 -14.83 -24.49
CA GLU A 309 -27.20 -14.50 -25.89
C GLU A 309 -27.36 -13.00 -26.19
N GLU A 310 -28.47 -12.40 -25.75
CA GLU A 310 -28.69 -10.94 -25.81
C GLU A 310 -27.61 -10.19 -25.02
N SER A 311 -27.28 -10.70 -23.83
CA SER A 311 -26.26 -10.11 -22.96
C SER A 311 -24.87 -10.16 -23.61
N TYR A 312 -24.55 -11.23 -24.33
CA TYR A 312 -23.29 -11.39 -25.05
C TYR A 312 -23.18 -10.39 -26.20
N LYS A 313 -24.24 -10.25 -27.01
CA LYS A 313 -24.29 -9.24 -28.08
C LYS A 313 -24.08 -7.83 -27.53
N LEU A 314 -24.73 -7.49 -26.41
CA LEU A 314 -24.56 -6.19 -25.77
C LEU A 314 -23.13 -5.99 -25.23
N ALA A 315 -22.55 -7.01 -24.58
CA ALA A 315 -21.17 -6.96 -24.09
C ALA A 315 -20.16 -6.71 -25.23
N LYS A 316 -20.33 -7.41 -26.36
CA LYS A 316 -19.52 -7.19 -27.56
C LYS A 316 -19.69 -5.78 -28.11
N GLU A 317 -20.91 -5.27 -28.19
CA GLU A 317 -21.16 -3.89 -28.63
C GLU A 317 -20.42 -2.88 -27.76
N MET A 318 -20.41 -3.06 -26.43
CA MET A 318 -19.70 -2.16 -25.52
C MET A 318 -18.19 -2.12 -25.78
N ILE A 319 -17.60 -3.24 -26.16
CA ILE A 319 -16.18 -3.31 -26.53
C ILE A 319 -15.96 -2.72 -27.93
N GLU A 320 -16.74 -3.14 -28.92
CA GLU A 320 -16.58 -2.76 -30.33
C GLU A 320 -16.79 -1.27 -30.58
N THR A 321 -17.69 -0.64 -29.81
CA THR A 321 -17.96 0.82 -29.89
C THR A 321 -17.01 1.66 -29.03
N GLY A 322 -16.06 1.05 -28.32
CA GLY A 322 -15.11 1.73 -27.43
C GLY A 322 -15.71 2.24 -26.12
N LYS A 323 -16.98 1.95 -25.83
CA LYS A 323 -17.65 2.35 -24.57
C LYS A 323 -16.98 1.72 -23.34
N ALA A 324 -16.49 0.49 -23.44
CA ALA A 324 -15.75 -0.18 -22.36
C ALA A 324 -14.43 0.55 -22.02
N LYS A 325 -13.64 0.92 -23.05
CA LYS A 325 -12.41 1.71 -22.87
C LYS A 325 -12.71 3.07 -22.24
N LYS A 326 -13.70 3.79 -22.79
CA LYS A 326 -14.13 5.07 -22.24
C LYS A 326 -14.58 4.95 -20.77
N LYS A 327 -15.28 3.87 -20.41
CA LYS A 327 -15.68 3.62 -19.01
C LYS A 327 -14.47 3.48 -18.09
N LEU A 328 -13.43 2.77 -18.50
CA LEU A 328 -12.18 2.68 -17.75
C LEU A 328 -11.55 4.06 -17.57
N ASP A 329 -11.41 4.81 -18.66
CA ASP A 329 -10.81 6.16 -18.66
C ASP A 329 -11.59 7.11 -17.72
N ASP A 330 -12.92 7.14 -17.83
CA ASP A 330 -13.81 7.99 -17.01
C ASP A 330 -13.65 7.69 -15.50
N ILE A 331 -13.54 6.40 -15.12
CA ILE A 331 -13.39 5.99 -13.72
C ILE A 331 -11.98 6.36 -13.22
N VAL A 332 -10.94 6.11 -14.02
CA VAL A 332 -9.56 6.46 -13.68
C VAL A 332 -9.43 7.98 -13.49
N GLU A 333 -10.00 8.77 -14.40
CA GLU A 333 -10.02 10.23 -14.29
C GLU A 333 -10.75 10.69 -13.02
N PHE A 334 -11.94 10.11 -12.75
CA PHE A 334 -12.68 10.42 -11.53
C PHE A 334 -11.83 10.14 -10.28
N THR A 335 -11.25 8.95 -10.17
CA THR A 335 -10.47 8.58 -8.98
C THR A 335 -9.20 9.41 -8.81
N LYS A 336 -8.52 9.78 -9.90
CA LYS A 336 -7.36 10.69 -9.87
C LYS A 336 -7.73 12.13 -9.51
N SER A 337 -8.94 12.57 -9.88
CA SER A 337 -9.42 13.92 -9.56
C SER A 337 -9.72 14.13 -8.08
N ILE A 338 -9.86 13.05 -7.32
CA ILE A 338 -10.16 13.11 -5.89
C ILE A 338 -8.91 13.63 -5.16
N PRO A 339 -9.03 14.76 -4.44
CA PRO A 339 -7.93 15.24 -3.61
C PRO A 339 -7.59 14.17 -2.59
N LYS A 340 -6.31 13.77 -2.53
CA LYS A 340 -5.83 12.88 -1.47
C LYS A 340 -6.13 13.54 -0.12
N GLU A 341 -6.60 12.77 0.86
CA GLU A 341 -6.74 13.26 2.23
C GLU A 341 -5.40 13.84 2.67
N LYS A 342 -5.43 15.09 3.17
CA LYS A 342 -4.23 15.77 3.64
C LYS A 342 -3.68 14.97 4.82
N ASN A 343 -2.48 14.47 4.67
CA ASN A 343 -1.75 13.86 5.77
C ASN A 343 -1.06 14.97 6.60
N ILE A 344 -0.50 14.60 7.75
CA ILE A 344 0.16 15.56 8.65
C ILE A 344 1.35 16.28 7.99
N LEU A 345 2.06 15.64 7.07
CA LEU A 345 3.12 16.30 6.30
C LEU A 345 2.53 17.39 5.41
N ASP A 346 1.41 17.14 4.73
CA ASP A 346 0.73 18.16 3.90
C ASP A 346 0.35 19.40 4.72
N GLU A 347 -0.17 19.20 5.95
CA GLU A 347 -0.46 20.30 6.88
C GLU A 347 0.79 21.06 7.31
N ILE A 348 1.88 20.36 7.60
CA ILE A 348 3.17 20.95 7.94
C ILE A 348 3.68 21.81 6.79
N ILE A 349 3.66 21.29 5.56
CA ILE A 349 4.14 21.98 4.36
C ILE A 349 3.29 23.19 4.04
N GLU A 350 1.95 23.09 4.13
CA GLU A 350 1.06 24.24 3.90
C GLU A 350 1.32 25.35 4.92
N TYR A 351 1.46 25.00 6.20
CA TYR A 351 1.82 25.96 7.23
C TYR A 351 3.19 26.59 6.96
N LYS A 352 4.19 25.77 6.59
CA LYS A 352 5.55 26.22 6.33
C LYS A 352 5.61 27.21 5.16
N ARG A 353 4.87 26.98 4.08
CA ARG A 353 4.80 27.91 2.95
C ARG A 353 4.27 29.28 3.39
N LYS A 354 3.19 29.32 4.18
CA LYS A 354 2.65 30.57 4.74
C LYS A 354 3.67 31.28 5.63
N GLU A 355 4.35 30.52 6.49
CA GLU A 355 5.39 31.03 7.39
C GLU A 355 6.57 31.66 6.62
N VAL A 356 6.97 31.06 5.50
CA VAL A 356 8.06 31.56 4.64
C VAL A 356 7.61 32.82 3.88
N GLU A 357 6.41 32.85 3.33
CA GLU A 357 5.86 34.04 2.68
C GLU A 357 5.79 35.24 3.64
N ASP A 358 5.36 35.02 4.89
CA ASP A 358 5.36 36.07 5.92
C ASP A 358 6.77 36.60 6.22
N ARG A 359 7.82 35.78 6.08
CA ARG A 359 9.22 36.22 6.22
C ARG A 359 9.71 36.96 4.98
N LYS A 360 9.39 36.49 3.78
CA LYS A 360 9.69 37.18 2.50
C LYS A 360 9.10 38.59 2.46
N ASN A 361 7.92 38.78 3.04
CA ASN A 361 7.30 40.10 3.18
C ASN A 361 8.02 41.04 4.16
N LYS A 362 8.81 40.52 5.09
CA LYS A 362 9.58 41.30 6.08
C LYS A 362 10.99 41.63 5.59
N MET A 363 11.61 40.73 4.84
CA MET A 363 12.94 40.89 4.29
C MET A 363 12.99 40.20 2.92
N SER A 364 13.38 40.94 1.89
CA SER A 364 13.46 40.38 0.54
C SER A 364 14.63 39.39 0.43
N LEU A 365 14.58 38.55 -0.60
CA LEU A 365 15.64 37.59 -0.88
C LEU A 365 16.97 38.29 -1.17
N GLU A 366 16.93 39.44 -1.86
CA GLU A 366 18.10 40.24 -2.19
C GLU A 366 18.77 40.76 -0.92
N ALA A 367 18.00 41.35 0.00
CA ALA A 367 18.51 41.83 1.28
C ALA A 367 19.08 40.70 2.14
N LEU A 368 18.43 39.53 2.15
CA LEU A 368 18.93 38.36 2.87
C LEU A 368 20.26 37.84 2.28
N SER A 369 20.38 37.84 0.96
CA SER A 369 21.57 37.37 0.24
C SER A 369 22.81 38.23 0.50
N GLU A 370 22.64 39.49 0.93
CA GLU A 370 23.73 40.39 1.33
C GLU A 370 24.33 40.04 2.71
N ILE A 371 23.65 39.22 3.52
CA ILE A 371 24.11 38.86 4.87
C ILE A 371 25.12 37.70 4.80
N ASP A 372 26.40 38.05 4.69
CA ASP A 372 27.48 37.10 4.38
C ASP A 372 28.37 36.67 5.58
N TYR A 373 28.09 37.16 6.79
CA TYR A 373 29.01 37.00 7.94
C TYR A 373 29.36 35.53 8.26
N MET A 374 28.39 34.62 8.14
CA MET A 374 28.58 33.20 8.50
C MET A 374 29.09 32.34 7.32
N ARG A 375 29.09 32.84 6.08
CA ARG A 375 29.46 32.04 4.90
C ARG A 375 30.92 31.60 4.91
N SER A 376 31.79 32.45 5.46
CA SER A 376 33.22 32.13 5.66
C SER A 376 33.47 31.00 6.66
N LEU A 377 32.46 30.60 7.45
CA LEU A 377 32.55 29.55 8.47
C LEU A 377 32.00 28.19 8.00
N LYS A 378 31.77 28.01 6.69
CA LYS A 378 31.33 26.73 6.10
C LYS A 378 32.33 25.61 6.41
N ARG A 379 31.82 24.51 6.94
CA ARG A 379 32.54 23.27 7.24
C ARG A 379 32.09 22.19 6.25
N ASP A 380 32.97 21.23 5.98
CA ASP A 380 32.68 20.14 5.06
C ASP A 380 31.89 19.04 5.78
N PHE A 381 30.56 19.04 5.60
CA PHE A 381 29.67 18.08 6.26
C PHE A 381 29.84 16.69 5.67
N LYS A 382 29.87 16.58 4.33
CA LYS A 382 30.14 15.32 3.64
C LYS A 382 31.50 14.75 4.04
N GLY A 383 32.54 15.58 4.04
CA GLY A 383 33.91 15.18 4.40
C GLY A 383 34.03 14.66 5.84
N ALA A 384 33.30 15.25 6.79
CA ALA A 384 33.30 14.78 8.17
C ALA A 384 32.71 13.37 8.32
N LEU A 385 31.63 13.06 7.59
CA LEU A 385 31.08 11.70 7.53
C LEU A 385 32.07 10.72 6.88
N LEU A 386 32.60 11.07 5.70
CA LEU A 386 33.57 10.25 4.99
C LEU A 386 34.83 9.96 5.82
N LYS A 387 35.28 10.92 6.62
CA LYS A 387 36.42 10.74 7.51
C LYS A 387 36.17 9.61 8.51
N LYS A 388 34.99 9.58 9.15
CA LYS A 388 34.63 8.51 10.10
C LYS A 388 34.55 7.16 9.40
N LEU A 389 33.91 7.11 8.24
CA LEU A 389 33.75 5.89 7.44
C LEU A 389 35.12 5.32 7.01
N LYS A 390 36.04 6.17 6.54
CA LYS A 390 37.43 5.76 6.19
C LYS A 390 38.22 5.24 7.38
N GLU A 391 37.93 5.73 8.59
CA GLU A 391 38.52 5.24 9.84
C GLU A 391 37.81 3.97 10.38
N ASN A 392 36.87 3.38 9.62
CA ASN A 392 36.00 2.27 10.06
C ASN A 392 35.25 2.57 11.38
N LYS A 393 34.91 3.85 11.60
CA LYS A 393 34.13 4.29 12.76
C LYS A 393 32.70 4.64 12.35
N PRO A 394 31.71 4.43 13.23
CA PRO A 394 30.35 4.92 13.01
C PRO A 394 30.32 6.44 12.75
N ALA A 395 29.69 6.84 11.66
CA ALA A 395 29.51 8.25 11.28
C ALA A 395 28.19 8.77 11.87
N VAL A 396 28.24 9.27 13.10
CA VAL A 396 27.02 9.69 13.84
C VAL A 396 26.75 11.17 13.66
N ILE A 397 25.55 11.49 13.18
CA ILE A 397 24.95 12.82 13.18
C ILE A 397 24.08 12.93 14.43
N ALA A 398 24.57 13.65 15.45
CA ALA A 398 23.88 13.78 16.72
C ALA A 398 22.86 14.92 16.67
N GLU A 399 21.58 14.63 16.91
CA GLU A 399 20.48 15.60 16.73
C GLU A 399 20.14 16.32 18.05
N ILE A 400 20.04 17.64 17.98
CA ILE A 400 19.51 18.52 19.03
C ILE A 400 18.02 18.71 18.76
N LYS A 401 17.19 18.12 19.63
CA LYS A 401 15.74 18.05 19.44
C LYS A 401 14.98 18.31 20.74
N ARG A 402 14.18 19.39 20.75
CA ARG A 402 13.39 19.79 21.94
C ARG A 402 12.01 19.17 21.99
N ALA A 403 11.40 18.91 20.83
CA ALA A 403 10.07 18.31 20.70
C ALA A 403 9.92 17.50 19.40
N SER A 404 8.80 16.82 19.20
CA SER A 404 8.36 16.28 17.90
C SER A 404 6.84 16.25 17.74
N PRO A 405 6.31 16.22 16.49
CA PRO A 405 4.88 15.98 16.25
C PRO A 405 4.35 14.69 16.89
N SER A 406 5.19 13.65 16.95
CA SER A 406 4.81 12.32 17.40
C SER A 406 4.89 12.11 18.92
N LYS A 407 5.73 12.88 19.64
CA LYS A 407 5.99 12.68 21.08
C LYS A 407 5.73 13.92 21.93
N GLY A 408 5.44 15.07 21.33
CA GLY A 408 5.32 16.33 22.04
C GLY A 408 6.69 16.80 22.55
N ASP A 409 6.72 17.38 23.75
CA ASP A 409 7.94 17.89 24.36
C ASP A 409 8.87 16.76 24.79
N ILE A 410 10.14 16.83 24.40
CA ILE A 410 11.17 15.84 24.71
C ILE A 410 12.10 16.38 25.79
N ASN A 411 12.73 17.54 25.54
CA ASN A 411 13.58 18.21 26.52
C ASN A 411 13.64 19.71 26.24
N LEU A 412 12.85 20.49 26.99
CA LEU A 412 12.78 21.94 26.81
C LEU A 412 13.91 22.69 27.52
N ASN A 413 14.58 22.08 28.50
CA ASN A 413 15.56 22.75 29.37
C ASN A 413 17.01 22.68 28.84
N ILE A 414 17.17 22.24 27.59
CA ILE A 414 18.49 22.09 27.00
C ILE A 414 19.20 23.41 26.80
N VAL A 415 20.52 23.40 27.03
CA VAL A 415 21.42 24.49 26.68
C VAL A 415 22.16 24.07 25.40
N PRO A 416 21.78 24.58 24.20
CA PRO A 416 22.29 24.08 22.92
C PRO A 416 23.82 24.05 22.83
N ALA A 417 24.48 25.09 23.34
CA ALA A 417 25.94 25.18 23.40
C ALA A 417 26.58 24.03 24.18
N LYS A 418 26.02 23.67 25.35
CA LYS A 418 26.54 22.57 26.18
C LYS A 418 26.33 21.22 25.51
N ILE A 419 25.20 21.02 24.83
CA ILE A 419 24.92 19.77 24.12
C ILE A 419 25.83 19.62 22.91
N ALA A 420 26.01 20.68 22.11
CA ALA A 420 26.91 20.67 20.97
C ALA A 420 28.35 20.31 21.39
N PHE A 421 28.83 20.89 22.49
CA PHE A 421 30.14 20.54 23.07
C PHE A 421 30.21 19.06 23.49
N LYS A 422 29.18 18.55 24.18
CA LYS A 422 29.12 17.12 24.56
C LYS A 422 29.11 16.18 23.34
N TYR A 423 28.38 16.52 22.27
CA TYR A 423 28.36 15.72 21.05
C TYR A 423 29.72 15.70 20.34
N GLU A 424 30.48 16.78 20.43
CA GLU A 424 31.86 16.81 19.95
C GLU A 424 32.80 15.95 20.81
N GLU A 425 32.72 16.07 22.14
CA GLU A 425 33.50 15.24 23.08
C GLU A 425 33.21 13.75 22.91
N MET A 426 31.95 13.41 22.66
CA MET A 426 31.47 12.07 22.33
C MET A 426 32.06 11.51 21.02
N GLY A 427 32.55 12.39 20.13
CA GLY A 427 33.12 12.01 18.85
C GLY A 427 32.09 11.86 17.73
N ALA A 428 30.97 12.59 17.79
CA ALA A 428 30.05 12.71 16.65
C ALA A 428 30.79 13.20 15.39
N ALA A 429 30.26 12.83 14.22
CA ALA A 429 30.75 13.32 12.94
C ALA A 429 30.22 14.73 12.66
N CYS A 430 28.91 14.91 12.88
CA CYS A 430 28.19 16.15 12.62
C CYS A 430 27.10 16.35 13.69
N ILE A 431 26.51 17.53 13.73
CA ILE A 431 25.35 17.85 14.58
C ILE A 431 24.17 18.19 13.68
N SER A 432 23.00 17.64 13.98
CA SER A 432 21.73 18.05 13.37
C SER A 432 20.98 18.95 14.34
N VAL A 433 20.43 20.06 13.86
CA VAL A 433 19.65 20.99 14.69
C VAL A 433 18.29 21.22 14.07
N LEU A 434 17.24 20.90 14.82
CA LEU A 434 15.87 21.21 14.39
C LEU A 434 15.59 22.71 14.55
N THR A 435 15.17 23.36 13.47
CA THR A 435 14.97 24.82 13.45
C THR A 435 13.52 25.27 13.33
N ASP A 436 12.60 24.37 13.00
CA ASP A 436 11.17 24.66 12.99
C ASP A 436 10.64 25.01 14.40
N GLN A 437 9.93 26.14 14.50
CA GLN A 437 9.40 26.64 15.77
C GLN A 437 8.14 25.90 16.23
N LYS A 438 7.22 25.57 15.31
CA LYS A 438 5.87 25.09 15.66
C LYS A 438 5.91 23.66 16.18
N TYR A 439 6.53 22.77 15.41
CA TYR A 439 6.54 21.31 15.54
C TYR A 439 7.75 20.80 16.34
N PHE A 440 8.89 21.48 16.30
CA PHE A 440 10.11 21.04 16.98
C PHE A 440 10.58 21.96 18.11
N LYS A 441 9.93 23.11 18.32
CA LYS A 441 10.34 24.16 19.29
C LYS A 441 11.81 24.61 19.08
N GLY A 442 12.25 24.54 17.83
CA GLY A 442 13.56 24.92 17.34
C GLY A 442 13.66 26.41 17.00
N SER A 443 14.85 26.85 16.61
CA SER A 443 15.07 28.19 16.02
C SER A 443 16.45 28.29 15.37
N GLY A 444 16.64 29.25 14.46
CA GLY A 444 17.95 29.58 13.90
C GLY A 444 18.98 29.99 14.97
N VAL A 445 18.53 30.60 16.08
CA VAL A 445 19.39 30.95 17.23
C VAL A 445 20.00 29.71 17.88
N ILE A 446 19.23 28.61 17.99
CA ILE A 446 19.75 27.34 18.52
C ILE A 446 20.84 26.78 17.60
N LEU A 447 20.62 26.86 16.28
CA LEU A 447 21.60 26.43 15.28
C LEU A 447 22.89 27.24 15.40
N GLU A 448 22.78 28.57 15.48
CA GLU A 448 23.92 29.47 15.61
C GLU A 448 24.70 29.22 16.92
N MET A 449 23.99 29.01 18.03
CA MET A 449 24.60 28.64 19.32
C MET A 449 25.37 27.32 19.21
N ALA A 450 24.81 26.29 18.57
CA ALA A 450 25.49 25.02 18.37
C ALA A 450 26.73 25.18 17.46
N LYS A 451 26.59 25.91 16.34
CA LYS A 451 27.66 26.19 15.38
C LYS A 451 28.85 26.91 16.03
N LYS A 452 28.59 27.90 16.88
CA LYS A 452 29.63 28.66 17.58
C LYS A 452 30.30 27.89 18.72
N SER A 453 29.62 26.89 19.28
CA SER A 453 30.10 26.15 20.47
C SER A 453 30.78 24.83 20.16
N SER A 454 30.83 24.44 18.88
CA SER A 454 31.46 23.20 18.42
C SER A 454 32.23 23.42 17.13
N SER A 455 33.25 22.61 16.88
CA SER A 455 33.96 22.56 15.59
C SER A 455 33.27 21.67 14.55
N LEU A 456 32.24 20.89 14.92
CA LEU A 456 31.57 19.95 14.03
C LEU A 456 30.70 20.64 12.97
N PRO A 457 30.56 20.07 11.75
CA PRO A 457 29.60 20.57 10.78
C PRO A 457 28.16 20.47 11.27
N ILE A 458 27.33 21.46 10.91
CA ILE A 458 25.95 21.58 11.37
C ILE A 458 24.96 21.39 10.20
N LEU A 459 24.02 20.45 10.39
CA LEU A 459 22.84 20.28 9.55
C LEU A 459 21.68 21.13 10.09
N ARG A 460 21.11 22.00 9.25
CA ARG A 460 19.78 22.59 9.50
C ARG A 460 18.72 21.57 9.13
N LYS A 461 18.04 21.04 10.14
CA LYS A 461 16.90 20.14 9.95
C LYS A 461 15.59 20.93 10.08
N ASP A 462 14.93 21.14 8.96
CA ASP A 462 13.69 21.91 8.82
C ASP A 462 12.91 21.37 7.63
N PHE A 463 11.65 21.78 7.48
CA PHE A 463 10.88 21.57 6.27
C PHE A 463 11.22 22.68 5.28
N ILE A 464 12.10 22.39 4.31
CA ILE A 464 12.52 23.36 3.29
C ILE A 464 11.62 23.25 2.07
N VAL A 465 10.92 24.33 1.75
CA VAL A 465 9.88 24.38 0.70
C VAL A 465 10.07 25.53 -0.29
N ASP A 466 11.02 26.42 -0.04
CA ASP A 466 11.28 27.61 -0.86
C ASP A 466 12.78 27.98 -0.81
N GLU A 467 13.28 28.58 -1.89
CA GLU A 467 14.66 29.03 -2.03
C GLU A 467 15.07 30.02 -0.92
N TYR A 468 14.14 30.85 -0.45
CA TYR A 468 14.38 31.80 0.64
C TYR A 468 14.98 31.10 1.87
N GLN A 469 14.51 29.90 2.20
CA GLN A 469 15.05 29.13 3.32
C GLN A 469 16.48 28.64 3.08
N LEU A 470 16.93 28.48 1.83
CA LEU A 470 18.32 28.11 1.54
C LEU A 470 19.28 29.25 1.91
N HIS A 471 18.93 30.48 1.54
CA HIS A 471 19.69 31.67 1.91
C HIS A 471 19.64 31.90 3.43
N GLU A 472 18.49 31.71 4.07
CA GLU A 472 18.38 31.73 5.54
C GLU A 472 19.36 30.73 6.18
N SER A 473 19.50 29.53 5.59
CA SER A 473 20.38 28.50 6.10
C SER A 473 21.84 28.93 6.06
N VAL A 474 22.27 29.57 4.97
CA VAL A 474 23.63 30.13 4.84
C VAL A 474 23.86 31.23 5.89
N THR A 475 22.91 32.15 6.04
CA THR A 475 23.00 33.25 7.02
C THR A 475 23.06 32.74 8.46
N MET A 476 22.37 31.64 8.78
CA MET A 476 22.43 30.99 10.10
C MET A 476 23.74 30.21 10.33
N GLY A 477 24.53 29.96 9.28
CA GLY A 477 25.78 29.21 9.35
C GLY A 477 25.62 27.69 9.22
N ALA A 478 24.54 27.22 8.60
CA ALA A 478 24.37 25.82 8.28
C ALA A 478 25.41 25.36 7.25
N ASP A 479 25.94 24.15 7.45
CA ASP A 479 26.87 23.49 6.52
C ASP A 479 26.13 22.53 5.57
N CYS A 480 25.03 21.98 6.08
CA CYS A 480 24.17 21.04 5.39
C CYS A 480 22.70 21.40 5.65
N ILE A 481 21.83 21.05 4.70
CA ILE A 481 20.37 21.15 4.85
C ILE A 481 19.69 19.80 4.62
N LEU A 482 18.47 19.66 5.15
CA LEU A 482 17.60 18.54 4.85
C LEU A 482 16.66 18.90 3.67
N LEU A 483 16.61 18.05 2.64
CA LEU A 483 15.52 18.07 1.65
C LEU A 483 14.75 16.76 1.74
N ILE A 484 13.44 16.85 2.03
CA ILE A 484 12.55 15.70 2.15
C ILE A 484 11.84 15.52 0.82
N VAL A 485 12.04 14.39 0.13
CA VAL A 485 11.46 14.16 -1.20
C VAL A 485 9.92 14.20 -1.13
N ALA A 486 9.34 13.55 -0.12
CA ALA A 486 7.89 13.53 0.11
C ALA A 486 7.25 14.92 0.31
N ALA A 487 8.03 15.95 0.63
CA ALA A 487 7.52 17.29 0.95
C ALA A 487 7.41 18.22 -0.27
N LEU A 488 7.91 17.78 -1.43
CA LEU A 488 8.15 18.63 -2.60
C LEU A 488 7.61 17.95 -3.86
N SER A 489 7.19 18.74 -4.85
CA SER A 489 7.06 18.19 -6.20
C SER A 489 8.45 17.85 -6.75
N GLU A 490 8.53 16.96 -7.75
CA GLU A 490 9.81 16.60 -8.37
C GLU A 490 10.57 17.84 -8.90
N ASP A 491 9.86 18.74 -9.58
CA ASP A 491 10.44 19.98 -10.12
C ASP A 491 10.95 20.91 -9.01
N GLU A 492 10.20 21.04 -7.91
CA GLU A 492 10.62 21.83 -6.76
C GLU A 492 11.84 21.21 -6.08
N PHE A 493 11.86 19.89 -5.90
CA PHE A 493 12.97 19.16 -5.30
C PHE A 493 14.27 19.35 -6.10
N ILE A 494 14.22 19.12 -7.41
CA ILE A 494 15.38 19.29 -8.30
C ILE A 494 15.89 20.75 -8.22
N LYS A 495 14.98 21.73 -8.32
CA LYS A 495 15.31 23.16 -8.23
C LYS A 495 16.02 23.49 -6.91
N LEU A 496 15.46 23.07 -5.78
CA LEU A 496 16.01 23.36 -4.45
C LEU A 496 17.36 22.66 -4.23
N TYR A 497 17.50 21.42 -4.69
CA TYR A 497 18.77 20.69 -4.60
C TYR A 497 19.87 21.41 -5.38
N THR A 498 19.62 21.74 -6.66
CA THR A 498 20.58 22.48 -7.49
C THR A 498 20.96 23.81 -6.85
N LYS A 499 19.98 24.55 -6.34
CA LYS A 499 20.22 25.84 -5.71
C LYS A 499 21.02 25.73 -4.41
N ALA A 500 20.79 24.70 -3.61
CA ALA A 500 21.57 24.44 -2.40
C ALA A 500 23.04 24.19 -2.73
N LYS A 501 23.33 23.42 -3.80
CA LYS A 501 24.71 23.19 -4.27
C LYS A 501 25.36 24.48 -4.78
N GLU A 502 24.65 25.33 -5.52
CA GLU A 502 25.14 26.67 -5.92
C GLU A 502 25.52 27.55 -4.72
N LEU A 503 24.77 27.42 -3.61
CA LEU A 503 25.03 28.12 -2.36
C LEU A 503 26.13 27.46 -1.51
N ASN A 504 26.79 26.41 -2.03
CA ASN A 504 27.82 25.65 -1.34
C ASN A 504 27.32 25.01 -0.03
N LEU A 505 26.06 24.57 0.00
CA LEU A 505 25.51 23.73 1.07
C LEU A 505 25.65 22.26 0.70
N ASP A 506 26.00 21.42 1.67
CA ASP A 506 25.74 19.99 1.56
C ASP A 506 24.23 19.72 1.71
N VAL A 507 23.77 18.61 1.15
CA VAL A 507 22.35 18.25 1.19
C VAL A 507 22.21 16.81 1.64
N LEU A 508 21.49 16.61 2.73
CA LEU A 508 20.96 15.31 3.15
C LEU A 508 19.58 15.16 2.52
N VAL A 509 19.45 14.23 1.56
CA VAL A 509 18.17 13.93 0.90
C VAL A 509 17.44 12.83 1.67
N GLU A 510 16.30 13.15 2.27
CA GLU A 510 15.49 12.21 3.04
C GLU A 510 14.46 11.50 2.15
N VAL A 511 14.46 10.16 2.19
CA VAL A 511 13.54 9.26 1.47
C VAL A 511 12.91 8.23 2.40
N HIS A 512 11.72 7.73 2.01
CA HIS A 512 10.95 6.75 2.78
C HIS A 512 10.59 5.49 1.99
N ASP A 513 10.56 5.57 0.66
CA ASP A 513 10.21 4.45 -0.21
C ASP A 513 11.02 4.46 -1.52
N ALA A 514 10.76 3.46 -2.37
CA ALA A 514 11.48 3.28 -3.62
C ALA A 514 11.16 4.36 -4.67
N GLU A 515 9.95 4.94 -4.65
CA GLU A 515 9.56 6.00 -5.58
C GLU A 515 10.32 7.30 -5.26
N GLU A 516 10.40 7.64 -3.97
CA GLU A 516 11.19 8.77 -3.48
C GLU A 516 12.69 8.59 -3.79
N LEU A 517 13.21 7.36 -3.68
CA LEU A 517 14.59 7.05 -4.00
C LEU A 517 14.92 7.30 -5.48
N VAL A 518 14.01 6.96 -6.40
CA VAL A 518 14.19 7.22 -7.84
C VAL A 518 14.33 8.73 -8.09
N ILE A 519 13.56 9.56 -7.40
CA ILE A 519 13.66 11.03 -7.50
C ILE A 519 15.01 11.52 -6.96
N ALA A 520 15.45 11.01 -5.80
CA ALA A 520 16.76 11.35 -5.22
C ALA A 520 17.94 11.00 -6.15
N GLN A 521 17.82 9.91 -6.92
CA GLN A 521 18.85 9.51 -7.89
C GLN A 521 18.94 10.44 -9.10
N LYS A 522 17.86 11.11 -9.50
CA LYS A 522 17.88 12.06 -10.64
C LYS A 522 18.84 13.25 -10.43
N VAL A 523 19.09 13.63 -9.17
CA VAL A 523 20.00 14.72 -8.82
C VAL A 523 21.41 14.26 -8.43
N ASN A 524 21.69 12.96 -8.54
CA ASN A 524 22.95 12.33 -8.08
C ASN A 524 23.29 12.75 -6.64
N ALA A 525 22.35 12.53 -5.72
CA ALA A 525 22.51 12.92 -4.32
C ALA A 525 23.75 12.29 -3.67
N ASP A 526 24.58 13.12 -3.02
CA ASP A 526 25.81 12.68 -2.34
C ASP A 526 25.52 11.92 -1.02
N ILE A 527 24.43 12.30 -0.35
CA ILE A 527 24.05 11.82 0.98
C ILE A 527 22.54 11.55 0.97
N ILE A 528 22.15 10.29 1.23
CA ILE A 528 20.75 9.87 1.30
C ILE A 528 20.45 9.40 2.72
N GLY A 529 19.50 10.09 3.35
CA GLY A 529 18.88 9.71 4.62
C GLY A 529 17.69 8.81 4.36
N ILE A 530 17.69 7.60 4.91
CA ILE A 530 16.53 6.72 4.86
C ILE A 530 15.81 6.77 6.20
N ASN A 531 14.61 7.34 6.20
CA ASN A 531 13.83 7.51 7.40
C ASN A 531 12.92 6.29 7.62
N ASN A 532 13.29 5.47 8.60
CA ASN A 532 12.57 4.25 8.96
C ASN A 532 11.16 4.51 9.49
N ARG A 533 10.78 5.78 9.74
CA ARG A 533 9.45 6.17 10.18
C ARG A 533 8.61 6.58 8.98
N ASN A 534 7.53 5.84 8.73
CA ASN A 534 6.56 6.24 7.73
C ASN A 534 5.84 7.52 8.16
N LEU A 535 5.96 8.61 7.38
CA LEU A 535 5.37 9.92 7.74
C LEU A 535 3.83 9.95 7.64
N LYS A 536 3.19 8.97 7.00
CA LYS A 536 1.73 8.88 6.88
C LYS A 536 1.09 8.25 8.12
N ASN A 537 1.75 7.30 8.77
CA ASN A 537 1.18 6.55 9.92
C ASN A 537 2.09 6.46 11.16
N PHE A 538 3.29 7.06 11.10
CA PHE A 538 4.32 7.08 12.14
C PHE A 538 4.87 5.73 12.61
N LYS A 539 4.52 4.62 11.94
CA LYS A 539 5.10 3.31 12.21
C LYS A 539 6.59 3.33 11.83
N VAL A 540 7.41 2.73 12.68
CA VAL A 540 8.85 2.62 12.48
C VAL A 540 9.18 1.18 12.09
N ASP A 541 9.90 1.01 10.98
CA ASP A 541 10.45 -0.27 10.52
C ASP A 541 11.89 -0.08 10.07
N ILE A 542 12.84 -0.61 10.84
CA ILE A 542 14.27 -0.48 10.54
C ILE A 542 14.69 -1.27 9.29
N ASN A 543 13.87 -2.22 8.84
CA ASN A 543 14.15 -2.97 7.60
C ASN A 543 14.00 -2.11 6.36
N THR A 544 13.24 -1.00 6.42
CA THR A 544 13.10 -0.06 5.31
C THR A 544 14.47 0.45 4.85
N CYS A 545 15.35 0.82 5.78
CA CYS A 545 16.72 1.23 5.44
C CYS A 545 17.52 0.12 4.74
N ILE A 546 17.38 -1.13 5.19
CA ILE A 546 18.08 -2.29 4.61
C ILE A 546 17.55 -2.63 3.21
N GLU A 547 16.25 -2.47 2.97
CA GLU A 547 15.65 -2.77 1.68
C GLU A 547 16.00 -1.71 0.63
N LEU A 548 15.89 -0.44 0.99
CA LEU A 548 16.20 0.66 0.08
C LEU A 548 17.70 0.79 -0.21
N SER A 549 18.57 0.49 0.77
CA SER A 549 20.03 0.58 0.58
C SER A 549 20.55 -0.31 -0.55
N LYS A 550 19.88 -1.43 -0.85
CA LYS A 550 20.25 -2.36 -1.95
C LYS A 550 20.18 -1.71 -3.33
N ASN A 551 19.41 -0.64 -3.48
CA ASN A 551 19.21 0.07 -4.74
C ASN A 551 19.99 1.39 -4.80
N ILE A 552 20.89 1.66 -3.83
CA ILE A 552 21.71 2.86 -3.77
C ILE A 552 23.14 2.53 -4.22
N HIS A 553 23.73 3.40 -5.05
CA HIS A 553 25.11 3.24 -5.49
C HIS A 553 26.10 3.32 -4.32
N GLU A 554 27.16 2.51 -4.36
CA GLU A 554 28.15 2.38 -3.27
C GLU A 554 28.87 3.69 -2.90
N GLU A 555 28.92 4.67 -3.82
CA GLU A 555 29.58 5.96 -3.60
C GLU A 555 28.74 6.94 -2.77
N VAL A 556 27.45 6.66 -2.59
CA VAL A 556 26.50 7.51 -1.85
C VAL A 556 26.56 7.18 -0.37
N ILE A 557 26.62 8.22 0.47
CA ILE A 557 26.59 8.03 1.93
C ILE A 557 25.15 7.76 2.36
N ILE A 558 24.90 6.54 2.84
CA ILE A 558 23.60 6.16 3.41
C ILE A 558 23.59 6.50 4.90
N VAL A 559 22.57 7.25 5.32
CA VAL A 559 22.31 7.61 6.72
C VAL A 559 21.01 6.95 7.18
N ALA A 560 21.08 6.05 8.16
CA ALA A 560 19.88 5.48 8.78
C ALA A 560 19.27 6.49 9.76
N GLU A 561 17.98 6.77 9.61
CA GLU A 561 17.25 7.72 10.45
C GLU A 561 16.04 7.07 11.12
N SER A 562 15.72 7.54 12.33
CA SER A 562 14.63 7.04 13.18
C SER A 562 14.76 5.55 13.56
N GLY A 563 14.30 5.22 14.77
CA GLY A 563 14.14 3.81 15.18
C GLY A 563 15.40 3.11 15.68
N ILE A 564 16.58 3.72 15.54
CA ILE A 564 17.85 3.21 16.07
C ILE A 564 17.94 3.53 17.57
N LYS A 565 17.84 2.50 18.43
CA LYS A 565 17.74 2.67 19.89
C LYS A 565 18.93 2.10 20.65
N ASP A 566 19.44 0.95 20.22
CA ASP A 566 20.45 0.21 20.96
C ASP A 566 21.55 -0.38 20.05
N SER A 567 22.51 -1.06 20.67
CA SER A 567 23.65 -1.67 19.98
C SER A 567 23.25 -2.81 19.03
N LYS A 568 22.08 -3.45 19.22
CA LYS A 568 21.59 -4.48 18.30
C LYS A 568 21.13 -3.87 16.99
N ASP A 569 20.44 -2.74 17.05
CA ASP A 569 20.03 -1.98 15.86
C ASP A 569 21.26 -1.52 15.06
N ILE A 570 22.27 -0.98 15.74
CA ILE A 570 23.54 -0.58 15.11
C ILE A 570 24.22 -1.77 14.45
N SER A 571 24.36 -2.89 15.16
CA SER A 571 24.98 -4.11 14.64
C SER A 571 24.25 -4.64 13.41
N LEU A 572 22.92 -4.55 13.39
CA LEU A 572 22.11 -4.96 12.25
C LEU A 572 22.37 -4.09 11.02
N MET A 573 22.44 -2.77 11.20
CA MET A 573 22.74 -1.84 10.11
C MET A 573 24.16 -2.03 9.57
N GLN A 574 25.15 -2.16 10.46
CA GLN A 574 26.55 -2.38 10.07
C GLN A 574 26.76 -3.69 9.29
N LYS A 575 26.05 -4.76 9.67
CA LYS A 575 26.04 -6.03 8.90
C LYS A 575 25.51 -5.87 7.47
N ASN A 576 24.74 -4.81 7.21
CA ASN A 576 24.21 -4.46 5.90
C ASN A 576 24.96 -3.27 5.28
N ASN A 577 26.21 -3.01 5.70
CA ASN A 577 27.09 -1.94 5.22
C ASN A 577 26.54 -0.52 5.44
N ILE A 578 25.65 -0.32 6.41
CA ILE A 578 25.12 0.99 6.79
C ILE A 578 25.82 1.43 8.09
N ASN A 579 26.74 2.39 7.94
CA ASN A 579 27.62 2.84 9.04
C ASN A 579 27.44 4.32 9.40
N SER A 580 26.46 5.01 8.83
CA SER A 580 26.12 6.40 9.20
C SER A 580 24.72 6.46 9.80
N PHE A 581 24.56 7.26 10.85
CA PHE A 581 23.33 7.27 11.67
C PHE A 581 22.94 8.68 12.06
N LEU A 582 21.65 9.02 11.97
CA LEU A 582 21.10 10.23 12.58
C LEU A 582 20.32 9.85 13.85
N ILE A 583 20.87 10.22 15.01
CA ILE A 583 20.34 9.83 16.32
C ILE A 583 20.05 11.09 17.15
N GLY A 584 18.79 11.25 17.54
CA GLY A 584 18.36 12.37 18.38
C GLY A 584 17.75 11.91 19.69
N GLU A 585 16.60 11.27 19.61
CA GLU A 585 15.77 10.97 20.77
C GLU A 585 16.53 10.25 21.90
N THR A 586 17.30 9.21 21.56
CA THR A 586 18.08 8.44 22.53
C THR A 586 19.09 9.29 23.31
N PHE A 587 19.73 10.26 22.65
CA PHE A 587 20.67 11.17 23.31
C PHE A 587 19.96 12.28 24.10
N MET A 588 18.83 12.79 23.60
CA MET A 588 18.11 13.88 24.24
C MET A 588 17.37 13.46 25.52
N LEU A 589 17.03 12.17 25.65
CA LEU A 589 16.44 11.57 26.84
C LEU A 589 17.48 11.09 27.86
N SER A 590 18.77 11.09 27.51
CA SER A 590 19.84 10.64 28.39
C SER A 590 20.38 11.78 29.28
N ASP A 591 20.64 11.46 30.54
CA ASP A 591 21.34 12.34 31.48
C ASP A 591 22.82 12.53 31.10
N ASP A 592 23.42 11.50 30.48
CA ASP A 592 24.80 11.50 29.97
C ASP A 592 24.88 10.96 28.53
N PRO A 593 24.73 11.84 27.53
CA PRO A 593 24.82 11.46 26.12
C PRO A 593 26.18 10.82 25.73
N VAL A 594 27.27 11.19 26.41
CA VAL A 594 28.60 10.65 26.13
C VAL A 594 28.68 9.19 26.54
N GLN A 595 28.14 8.86 27.72
CA GLN A 595 28.06 7.47 28.17
C GLN A 595 27.11 6.65 27.29
N THR A 596 25.92 7.18 26.99
CA THR A 596 24.95 6.50 26.12
C THR A 596 25.52 6.19 24.73
N PHE A 597 26.30 7.10 24.16
CA PHE A 597 27.00 6.81 22.90
C PHE A 597 27.99 5.68 23.02
N LYS A 598 28.79 5.66 24.10
CA LYS A 598 29.69 4.52 24.35
C LYS A 598 28.87 3.24 24.42
N ASP A 599 27.79 3.20 25.20
CA ASP A 599 26.99 1.99 25.39
C ASP A 599 26.39 1.46 24.07
N ILE A 600 25.96 2.36 23.17
CA ILE A 600 25.36 1.99 21.87
C ILE A 600 26.41 1.52 20.86
N PHE A 601 27.62 2.09 20.88
CA PHE A 601 28.65 1.89 19.85
C PHE A 601 29.89 1.10 20.32
N SER A 602 29.90 0.55 21.54
CA SER A 602 31.04 -0.21 22.11
C SER A 602 30.98 -1.73 21.90
N ALA A 603 30.21 -2.20 20.91
CA ALA A 603 30.11 -3.62 20.56
C ALA A 603 31.15 -4.05 19.51
#